data_AF-M0ABN0-F1
#
_entry.id   AF-M0ABN0-F1
#
_cell.length_a   1.000
_cell.length_b   1.000
_cell.length_c   1.000
_cell.angle_alpha   90.00
_cell.angle_beta   90.00
_cell.angle_gamma   90.00
#
_symmetry.space_group_name_H-M   'P 1'
#
loop_
_entity.id
_entity.type
_entity.pdbx_description
1 polymer ?
#
loop_
_entity_poly.entity_id
_entity_poly.type
_entity_poly.pdbx_seq_one_letter_code
_entity_poly.pdbx_strand_id
1 'polypeptide(L)'
;MRYNYWYRLNPTDELHEQLAWTVDTCRQVSNHFLHRLNRENGTSAYSEQSVLPDLKNWWTDLKQVHSKVLQKVVQQLYDTFSTLKGRKDNGYRVGELKWKGPQEYRSITYSQTGFELNNTSGRRSGRNDQRVCGLWRRDGQTTVGSRALVPAGSRRTGTGTRPTTSWYAV
;
A
#
# COMPACT_ATOMS: atom_id res chain seq x y z
N MET A 1 -22.32 2.11 -13.91
CA MET A 1 -21.63 2.57 -12.69
C MET A 1 -20.83 1.41 -12.11
N ARG A 2 -19.52 1.55 -11.92
CA ARG A 2 -18.66 0.55 -11.28
C ARG A 2 -18.64 0.85 -9.78
N TYR A 3 -19.27 0.02 -8.96
CA TYR A 3 -19.21 0.17 -7.50
C TYR A 3 -17.90 -0.44 -7.01
N ASN A 4 -16.98 0.39 -6.51
CA ASN A 4 -15.81 -0.09 -5.78
C ASN A 4 -16.24 -0.35 -4.34
N TYR A 5 -16.32 -1.62 -3.95
CA TYR A 5 -16.68 -2.01 -2.59
C TYR A 5 -15.44 -1.96 -1.71
N TRP A 6 -15.54 -1.29 -0.57
CA TRP A 6 -14.47 -1.29 0.43
C TRP A 6 -14.81 -2.28 1.54
N TYR A 7 -13.99 -3.31 1.67
CA TYR A 7 -14.12 -4.32 2.71
C TYR A 7 -13.16 -3.98 3.84
N ARG A 8 -13.69 -3.73 5.04
CA ARG A 8 -12.85 -3.60 6.23
C ARG A 8 -12.36 -5.00 6.61
N LEU A 9 -11.05 -5.15 6.69
CA LEU A 9 -10.43 -6.34 7.23
C LEU A 9 -10.24 -6.15 8.74
N ASN A 10 -10.58 -7.17 9.52
CA ASN A 10 -10.21 -7.28 10.93
C ASN A 10 -9.21 -8.44 11.08
N PRO A 11 -7.95 -8.27 10.64
CA PRO A 11 -6.95 -9.32 10.74
C PRO A 11 -6.55 -9.59 12.20
N THR A 12 -6.00 -10.77 12.46
CA THR A 12 -5.33 -11.11 13.72
C THR A 12 -4.07 -10.25 13.89
N ASP A 13 -3.60 -10.04 15.12
CA ASP A 13 -2.40 -9.25 15.42
C ASP A 13 -1.17 -9.70 14.61
N GLU A 14 -0.95 -11.02 14.48
CA GLU A 14 0.13 -11.58 13.65
C GLU A 14 0.02 -11.17 12.17
N LEU A 15 -1.21 -11.20 11.63
CA LEU A 15 -1.48 -10.80 10.25
C LEU A 15 -1.33 -9.28 10.07
N HIS A 16 -1.67 -8.48 11.09
CA HIS A 16 -1.39 -7.04 11.09
C HIS A 16 0.11 -6.75 10.96
N GLU A 17 0.95 -7.44 11.73
CA GLU A 17 2.40 -7.28 11.68
C GLU A 17 2.97 -7.71 10.34
N GLN A 18 2.55 -8.85 9.79
CA GLN A 18 2.97 -9.31 8.46
C GLN A 18 2.58 -8.33 7.35
N LEU A 19 1.38 -7.75 7.41
CA LEU A 19 0.93 -6.75 6.45
C LEU A 19 1.71 -5.44 6.59
N ALA A 20 1.95 -4.99 7.83
CA ALA A 20 2.76 -3.80 8.08
C ALA A 20 4.19 -3.98 7.58
N TRP A 21 4.79 -5.15 7.83
CA TRP A 21 6.09 -5.54 7.31
C TRP A 21 6.11 -5.56 5.78
N THR A 22 5.10 -6.16 5.15
CA THR A 22 4.98 -6.21 3.68
C THR A 22 4.91 -4.81 3.07
N VAL A 23 4.12 -3.91 3.66
CA VAL A 23 4.00 -2.51 3.23
C VAL A 23 5.34 -1.78 3.38
N ASP A 24 6.05 -1.99 4.48
CA ASP A 24 7.37 -1.38 4.67
C ASP A 24 8.41 -1.91 3.67
N THR A 25 8.45 -3.22 3.43
CA THR A 25 9.31 -3.81 2.40
C THR A 25 9.00 -3.23 1.01
N CYS A 26 7.71 -3.09 0.66
CA CYS A 26 7.31 -2.46 -0.61
C CYS A 26 7.71 -0.98 -0.68
N ARG A 27 7.66 -0.23 0.44
CA ARG A 27 8.15 1.15 0.51
C ARG A 27 9.64 1.22 0.18
N GLN A 28 10.44 0.34 0.78
CA GLN A 28 11.88 0.33 0.57
C GLN A 28 12.23 -0.02 -0.89
N VAL A 29 11.52 -0.99 -1.49
CA VAL A 29 11.65 -1.31 -2.91
C VAL A 29 11.30 -0.10 -3.78
N SER A 30 10.19 0.59 -3.50
CA SER A 30 9.81 1.82 -4.22
C SER A 30 10.90 2.89 -4.13
N ASN A 31 11.48 3.09 -2.95
CA ASN A 31 12.56 4.04 -2.72
C ASN A 31 13.87 3.65 -3.44
N HIS A 32 14.19 2.35 -3.50
CA HIS A 32 15.33 1.84 -4.28
C HIS A 32 15.20 2.18 -5.76
N PHE A 33 14.02 1.92 -6.36
CA PHE A 33 13.76 2.26 -7.76
C PHE A 33 13.64 3.76 -7.99
N LEU A 34 13.12 4.54 -7.04
CA LEU A 34 13.16 6.00 -7.11
C LEU A 34 14.59 6.52 -7.19
N HIS A 35 15.49 5.94 -6.39
CA HIS A 35 16.90 6.31 -6.40
C HIS A 35 17.60 5.94 -7.71
N ARG A 36 17.28 4.77 -8.31
CA ARG A 36 17.75 4.39 -9.66
C ARG A 36 17.22 5.35 -10.73
N LEU A 37 15.92 5.65 -10.70
CA LEU A 37 15.26 6.57 -11.63
C LEU A 37 15.88 7.97 -11.62
N ASN A 38 16.32 8.46 -10.46
CA ASN A 38 16.97 9.77 -10.34
C ASN A 38 18.41 9.79 -10.88
N ARG A 39 19.04 8.63 -11.12
CA ARG A 39 20.42 8.51 -11.64
C ARG A 39 20.46 8.10 -13.11
N GLU A 40 19.53 7.26 -13.54
CA GLU A 40 19.49 6.67 -14.87
C GLU A 40 18.39 7.33 -15.71
N ASN A 41 18.77 7.95 -16.83
CA ASN A 41 17.83 8.55 -17.77
C ASN A 41 17.31 7.49 -18.77
N GLY A 42 16.03 7.57 -19.11
CA GLY A 42 15.44 6.72 -20.17
C GLY A 42 15.05 5.31 -19.71
N THR A 43 15.03 5.04 -18.41
CA THR A 43 14.55 3.76 -17.87
C THR A 43 13.02 3.64 -18.03
N SER A 44 12.55 2.41 -18.23
CA SER A 44 11.13 2.10 -18.36
C SER A 44 10.68 1.19 -17.21
N ALA A 45 9.37 1.17 -16.92
CA ALA A 45 8.82 0.26 -15.91
C ALA A 45 9.17 -1.21 -16.19
N TYR A 46 9.19 -1.59 -17.47
CA TYR A 46 9.46 -2.97 -17.89
C TYR A 46 10.92 -3.36 -17.66
N SER A 47 11.86 -2.49 -18.01
CA SER A 47 13.30 -2.74 -17.80
C SER A 47 13.66 -2.83 -16.33
N GLU A 48 13.05 -2.00 -15.47
CA GLU A 48 13.28 -2.10 -14.03
C GLU A 48 12.62 -3.36 -13.41
N GLN A 49 11.47 -3.78 -13.94
CA GLN A 49 10.84 -5.02 -13.50
C GLN A 49 11.70 -6.25 -13.78
N SER A 50 12.50 -6.26 -14.84
CA SER A 50 13.45 -7.36 -15.10
C SER A 50 14.63 -7.41 -14.12
N VAL A 51 14.88 -6.35 -13.34
CA VAL A 51 15.91 -6.34 -12.28
C VAL A 51 15.40 -6.99 -10.99
N LEU A 52 14.08 -7.15 -10.84
CA LEU A 52 13.48 -7.73 -9.63
C LEU A 52 13.99 -9.13 -9.25
N PRO A 53 14.20 -10.08 -10.19
CA PRO A 53 14.77 -11.38 -9.89
C PRO A 53 16.17 -11.28 -9.26
N ASP A 54 17.05 -10.44 -9.83
CA ASP A 54 18.39 -10.22 -9.29
C ASP A 54 18.34 -9.53 -7.93
N LEU A 55 17.42 -8.57 -7.77
CA LEU A 55 17.18 -7.92 -6.49
C LEU A 55 16.72 -8.92 -5.42
N LYS A 56 15.92 -9.94 -5.77
CA LYS A 56 15.54 -11.03 -4.84
C LYS A 56 16.69 -11.96 -4.48
N ASN A 57 17.72 -12.06 -5.33
CA ASN A 57 18.91 -12.85 -5.02
C ASN A 57 19.77 -12.15 -3.97
N TRP A 58 19.93 -10.84 -4.10
CA TRP A 58 20.70 -10.03 -3.15
C TRP A 58 19.93 -9.71 -1.86
N TRP A 59 18.63 -9.43 -1.96
CA TRP A 59 17.75 -9.11 -0.83
C TRP A 59 16.76 -10.25 -0.56
N THR A 60 17.13 -11.11 0.38
CA THR A 60 16.40 -12.35 0.70
C THR A 60 15.01 -12.11 1.26
N ASP A 61 14.77 -11.02 1.98
CA ASP A 61 13.44 -10.68 2.52
C ASP A 61 12.38 -10.52 1.42
N LEU A 62 12.77 -10.06 0.24
CA LEU A 62 11.86 -9.92 -0.91
C LEU A 62 11.32 -11.26 -1.41
N LYS A 63 11.92 -12.38 -1.01
CA LYS A 63 11.41 -13.72 -1.33
C LYS A 63 10.08 -14.01 -0.63
N GLN A 64 9.84 -13.41 0.55
CA GLN A 64 8.57 -13.56 1.26
C GLN A 64 7.45 -12.72 0.62
N VAL A 65 7.80 -11.67 -0.15
CA VAL A 65 6.83 -10.86 -0.88
C VAL A 65 6.55 -11.45 -2.25
N HIS A 66 5.26 -11.60 -2.57
CA HIS A 66 4.82 -12.13 -3.85
C HIS A 66 5.33 -11.28 -5.02
N SER A 67 5.91 -11.92 -6.04
CA SER A 67 6.58 -11.24 -7.16
C SER A 67 5.66 -10.23 -7.89
N LYS A 68 4.36 -10.53 -7.98
CA LYS A 68 3.38 -9.64 -8.61
C LYS A 68 3.18 -8.32 -7.87
N VAL A 69 3.30 -8.33 -6.54
CA VAL A 69 3.21 -7.11 -5.72
C VAL A 69 4.39 -6.22 -6.04
N LEU A 70 5.61 -6.77 -6.04
CA LEU A 70 6.83 -6.03 -6.38
C LEU A 70 6.78 -5.43 -7.78
N GLN A 71 6.31 -6.20 -8.78
CA GLN A 71 6.07 -5.68 -10.13
C GLN A 71 5.11 -4.49 -10.13
N LYS A 72 4.02 -4.56 -9.36
CA LYS A 72 3.05 -3.47 -9.24
C LYS A 72 3.60 -2.25 -8.52
N VAL A 73 4.47 -2.43 -7.52
CA VAL A 73 5.17 -1.32 -6.86
C VAL A 73 6.01 -0.54 -7.86
N VAL A 74 6.80 -1.23 -8.69
CA VAL A 74 7.61 -0.60 -9.74
C VAL A 74 6.72 0.08 -10.76
N GLN A 75 5.68 -0.59 -11.24
CA GLN A 75 4.73 -0.01 -12.19
C GLN A 75 4.10 1.29 -11.67
N GLN A 76 3.62 1.29 -10.42
CA GLN A 76 2.97 2.46 -9.82
C GLN A 76 3.92 3.66 -9.70
N LEU A 77 5.20 3.42 -9.42
CA LEU A 77 6.23 4.46 -9.40
C LEU A 77 6.35 5.12 -10.80
N TYR A 78 6.52 4.31 -11.84
CA TYR A 78 6.69 4.78 -13.21
C TYR A 78 5.43 5.43 -13.80
N ASP A 79 4.24 4.92 -13.46
CA ASP A 79 2.97 5.54 -13.86
C ASP A 79 2.84 6.95 -13.27
N THR A 80 3.20 7.10 -11.99
CA THR A 80 3.20 8.40 -11.30
C THR A 80 4.21 9.35 -11.94
N PHE A 81 5.43 8.85 -12.22
CA PHE A 81 6.47 9.63 -12.90
C PHE A 81 6.05 10.08 -14.30
N SER A 82 5.51 9.17 -15.12
CA SER A 82 5.02 9.47 -16.46
C SER A 82 3.89 10.50 -16.44
N THR A 83 2.97 10.39 -15.49
CA THR A 83 1.89 11.37 -15.29
C THR A 83 2.44 12.75 -14.93
N LEU A 84 3.44 12.81 -14.03
CA LEU A 84 4.10 14.07 -13.67
C LEU A 84 4.85 14.69 -14.86
N LYS A 85 5.55 13.86 -15.65
CA LYS A 85 6.23 14.29 -16.87
C LYS A 85 5.24 14.88 -17.87
N GLY A 86 4.14 14.17 -18.17
CA GLY A 86 3.10 14.69 -19.07
C GLY A 86 2.46 15.98 -18.57
N ARG A 87 2.28 16.17 -17.25
CA ARG A 87 1.83 17.46 -16.70
C ARG A 87 2.86 18.57 -16.87
N LYS A 88 4.15 18.28 -16.70
CA LYS A 88 5.23 19.24 -16.94
C LYS A 88 5.26 19.68 -18.40
N ASP A 89 5.14 18.72 -19.32
CA ASP A 89 5.14 18.96 -20.77
C ASP A 89 3.92 19.79 -21.20
N ASN A 90 2.79 19.66 -20.50
CA ASN A 90 1.60 20.50 -20.67
C ASN A 90 1.70 21.89 -20.00
N GLY A 91 2.88 22.29 -19.52
CA GLY A 91 3.13 23.63 -18.95
C GLY A 91 2.71 23.81 -17.49
N TYR A 92 2.30 22.76 -16.77
CA TYR A 92 1.97 22.86 -15.35
C TYR A 92 3.23 22.85 -14.48
N ARG A 93 3.23 23.65 -13.40
CA ARG A 93 4.25 23.57 -12.35
C ARG A 93 4.06 22.27 -11.56
N VAL A 94 4.90 21.28 -11.83
CA VAL A 94 4.91 20.01 -11.11
C VAL A 94 6.03 19.97 -10.06
N GLY A 95 5.77 19.27 -8.95
CA GLY A 95 6.80 18.91 -7.99
C GLY A 95 7.54 17.64 -8.40
N GLU A 96 8.56 17.28 -7.61
CA GLU A 96 9.36 16.07 -7.80
C GLU A 96 8.88 14.92 -6.89
N LEU A 97 9.20 13.69 -7.29
CA LEU A 97 8.97 12.52 -6.46
C LEU A 97 9.93 12.55 -5.26
N LYS A 98 9.36 12.45 -4.07
CA LYS A 98 10.11 12.47 -2.81
C LYS A 98 10.36 11.07 -2.29
N TRP A 99 11.47 10.92 -1.57
CA TRP A 99 11.74 9.74 -0.76
C TRP A 99 10.61 9.52 0.24
N LYS A 100 10.14 8.27 0.36
CA LYS A 100 9.04 7.94 1.27
C LYS A 100 9.55 7.53 2.65
N GLY A 101 9.17 8.31 3.66
CA GLY A 101 9.45 8.02 5.07
C GLY A 101 8.61 6.86 5.62
N PRO A 102 8.91 6.37 6.84
CA PRO A 102 8.05 5.41 7.52
C PRO A 102 6.59 5.90 7.55
N GLN A 103 5.62 5.00 7.34
CA GLN A 103 4.17 5.28 7.35
C GLN A 103 3.62 6.17 6.20
N GLU A 104 4.47 6.69 5.31
CA GLU A 104 4.02 7.44 4.12
C GLU A 104 3.56 6.53 2.97
N TYR A 105 4.06 5.29 2.95
CA TYR A 105 3.61 4.26 2.02
C TYR A 105 2.50 3.45 2.69
N ARG A 106 1.29 3.52 2.12
CA ARG A 106 0.07 3.02 2.79
C ARG A 106 -0.72 2.01 1.97
N SER A 107 -0.35 1.80 0.71
CA SER A 107 -1.12 0.98 -0.22
C SER A 107 -0.22 -0.06 -0.88
N ILE A 108 -0.64 -1.31 -0.83
CA ILE A 108 -0.08 -2.38 -1.67
C ILE A 108 -1.18 -2.92 -2.57
N THR A 109 -0.80 -3.25 -3.80
CA THR A 109 -1.76 -3.69 -4.81
C THR A 109 -1.50 -5.15 -5.15
N TYR A 110 -2.49 -6.01 -4.89
CA TYR A 110 -2.48 -7.39 -5.35
C TYR A 110 -3.29 -7.49 -6.64
N SER A 111 -2.64 -7.87 -7.73
CA SER A 111 -3.33 -8.14 -8.99
C SER A 111 -3.55 -9.64 -9.23
N GLN A 112 -3.79 -10.40 -8.17
CA GLN A 112 -3.97 -11.85 -8.28
C GLN A 112 -5.36 -12.15 -8.85
N THR A 113 -5.38 -12.74 -10.03
CA THR A 113 -6.58 -13.34 -10.63
C THR A 113 -6.64 -14.81 -10.21
N GLY A 114 -7.82 -15.31 -9.83
CA GLY A 114 -8.03 -16.74 -9.56
C GLY A 114 -8.55 -17.09 -8.17
N PHE A 115 -9.01 -16.13 -7.37
CA PHE A 115 -9.82 -16.47 -6.21
C PHE A 115 -11.28 -16.65 -6.67
N GLU A 116 -11.77 -17.88 -6.62
CA GLU A 116 -13.19 -18.15 -6.71
C GLU A 116 -13.83 -17.74 -5.38
N LEU A 117 -14.61 -16.67 -5.38
CA LEU A 117 -15.56 -16.46 -4.28
C LEU A 117 -16.66 -17.51 -4.49
N ASN A 118 -16.61 -18.57 -3.70
CA ASN A 118 -17.74 -19.48 -3.52
C ASN A 118 -18.95 -18.62 -3.11
N ASN A 119 -19.88 -18.45 -4.05
CA ASN A 119 -21.08 -17.64 -3.90
C ASN A 119 -22.04 -18.33 -2.92
N THR A 120 -21.77 -18.27 -1.61
CA THR A 120 -22.77 -18.66 -0.59
C THR A 120 -23.90 -17.63 -0.48
N SER A 121 -23.77 -16.46 -1.12
CA SER A 121 -24.88 -15.55 -1.36
C SER A 121 -25.33 -15.71 -2.80
N GLY A 122 -26.59 -16.11 -3.02
CA GLY A 122 -27.15 -16.53 -4.30
C GLY A 122 -27.29 -15.45 -5.39
N ARG A 123 -26.22 -14.69 -5.66
CA ARG A 123 -26.15 -13.73 -6.76
C ARG A 123 -25.11 -14.22 -7.76
N ARG A 124 -25.57 -14.58 -8.97
CA ARG A 124 -24.72 -14.90 -10.12
C ARG A 124 -23.87 -13.68 -10.47
N SER A 125 -22.62 -13.64 -10.03
CA SER A 125 -21.61 -12.76 -10.60
C SER A 125 -20.78 -13.56 -11.61
N GLY A 126 -21.34 -13.73 -12.80
CA GLY A 126 -20.59 -14.27 -13.94
C GLY A 126 -19.68 -13.18 -14.50
N ARG A 127 -18.38 -13.24 -14.19
CA ARG A 127 -17.24 -12.83 -15.02
C ARG A 127 -15.97 -12.83 -14.17
N ASN A 128 -14.85 -13.14 -14.80
CA ASN A 128 -13.50 -12.90 -14.30
C ASN A 128 -13.35 -11.41 -13.93
N ASP A 129 -13.71 -11.11 -12.69
CA ASP A 129 -13.62 -9.79 -12.11
C ASP A 129 -12.15 -9.63 -11.69
N GLN A 130 -11.37 -8.88 -12.48
CA GLN A 130 -10.03 -8.44 -12.08
C GLN A 130 -10.18 -7.50 -10.89
N ARG A 131 -10.39 -8.09 -9.72
CA ARG A 131 -10.39 -7.40 -8.44
C ARG A 131 -8.94 -7.11 -8.11
N VAL A 132 -8.53 -5.90 -8.43
CA VAL A 132 -7.26 -5.36 -7.96
C VAL A 132 -7.44 -5.12 -6.47
N CYS A 133 -7.17 -6.13 -5.65
CA CYS A 133 -7.26 -6.04 -4.19
C CYS A 133 -6.21 -5.04 -3.70
N GLY A 134 -6.63 -3.79 -3.55
CA GLY A 134 -5.82 -2.72 -2.99
C GLY A 134 -5.90 -2.78 -1.47
N LEU A 135 -4.82 -3.13 -0.80
CA LEU A 135 -4.77 -3.14 0.66
C LEU A 135 -4.31 -1.78 1.17
N TRP A 136 -5.18 -1.09 1.91
CA TRP A 136 -4.93 0.23 2.45
C TRP A 136 -4.75 0.19 3.96
N ARG A 137 -3.61 0.70 4.43
CA ARG A 137 -3.34 0.97 5.83
C ARG A 137 -3.86 2.36 6.20
N ARG A 138 -4.77 2.43 7.17
CA ARG A 138 -5.16 3.68 7.84
C ARG A 138 -4.73 3.60 9.31
N ASP A 139 -3.79 4.44 9.68
CA ASP A 139 -3.44 4.65 11.09
C ASP A 139 -4.45 5.63 11.69
N GLY A 140 -5.32 5.15 12.57
CA GLY A 140 -6.18 6.00 13.38
C GLY A 140 -5.49 6.34 14.70
N GLN A 141 -5.12 7.61 14.90
CA GLN A 141 -4.96 8.13 16.25
C GLN A 141 -6.37 8.43 16.78
N THR A 142 -7.00 7.46 17.44
CA THR A 142 -8.22 7.76 18.20
C THR A 142 -7.79 8.33 19.55
N THR A 143 -7.64 9.65 19.66
CA THR A 143 -7.91 10.28 20.96
C THR A 143 -9.39 10.04 21.23
N VAL A 144 -9.71 9.05 22.08
CA VAL A 144 -11.02 8.98 22.73
C VAL A 144 -11.05 10.13 23.75
N GLY A 145 -11.11 11.36 23.23
CA GLY A 145 -11.52 12.52 23.98
C GLY A 145 -13.02 12.45 24.11
N SER A 146 -13.51 11.59 25.00
CA SER A 146 -14.83 11.77 25.57
C SER A 146 -14.79 13.15 26.22
N ARG A 147 -15.37 14.16 25.55
CA ARG A 147 -15.72 15.43 26.18
C ARG A 147 -16.91 15.16 27.11
N ALA A 148 -16.65 14.39 28.17
CA ALA A 148 -17.45 14.39 29.37
C ALA A 148 -16.75 15.37 30.31
N LEU A 149 -17.47 16.44 30.68
CA LEU A 149 -17.14 17.24 31.84
C LEU A 149 -17.08 16.28 33.04
N VAL A 150 -15.88 16.02 33.57
CA VAL A 150 -15.68 15.28 34.82
C VAL A 150 -14.95 16.21 35.80
N PRO A 151 -15.46 16.39 37.02
CA PRO A 151 -14.97 17.38 37.97
C PRO A 151 -13.61 17.00 38.56
N ALA A 152 -12.92 18.02 39.07
CA ALA A 152 -11.56 17.94 39.58
C ALA A 152 -11.42 16.93 40.73
N GLY A 153 -10.57 15.93 40.54
CA GLY A 153 -10.08 15.07 41.62
C GLY A 153 -10.16 13.57 41.36
N SER A 154 -9.38 13.02 40.42
CA SER A 154 -8.99 11.61 40.51
C SER A 154 -7.67 11.32 39.78
N ARG A 155 -6.91 10.38 40.36
CA ARG A 155 -5.52 10.02 40.03
C ARG A 155 -5.42 9.44 38.62
N ARG A 156 -4.42 9.88 37.87
CA ARG A 156 -4.09 9.34 36.53
C ARG A 156 -3.53 7.92 36.67
N THR A 157 -4.31 6.90 36.33
CA THR A 157 -3.78 5.62 35.85
C THR A 157 -3.66 5.70 34.34
N GLY A 158 -2.47 5.45 33.81
CA GLY A 158 -2.19 5.55 32.37
C GLY A 158 -2.99 4.53 31.58
N THR A 159 -3.95 4.99 30.77
CA THR A 159 -4.60 4.17 29.74
C THR A 159 -3.70 4.12 28.51
N GLY A 160 -3.15 2.95 28.21
CA GLY A 160 -2.37 2.72 27.00
C GLY A 160 -3.18 2.97 25.73
N THR A 161 -2.75 3.93 24.93
CA THR A 161 -3.31 4.22 23.61
C THR A 161 -2.92 3.09 22.66
N ARG A 162 -3.83 2.17 22.31
CA ARG A 162 -3.61 1.22 21.22
C ARG A 162 -3.91 1.91 19.88
N PRO A 163 -2.95 2.08 18.96
CA PRO A 163 -3.25 2.57 17.62
C PRO A 163 -4.08 1.52 16.89
N THR A 164 -5.37 1.80 16.66
CA THR A 164 -6.22 0.95 15.82
C THR A 164 -5.82 1.16 14.37
N THR A 165 -4.82 0.42 13.91
CA THR A 165 -4.48 0.33 12.48
C THR A 165 -5.62 -0.42 11.80
N SER A 166 -6.33 0.21 10.87
CA SER A 166 -7.40 -0.45 10.12
C SER A 166 -6.93 -0.75 8.70
N TRP A 167 -7.17 -1.97 8.24
CA TRP A 167 -6.90 -2.38 6.87
C TRP A 167 -8.18 -2.42 6.05
N TYR A 168 -8.09 -2.00 4.79
CA TYR A 168 -9.19 -2.04 3.84
C TYR A 168 -8.75 -2.76 2.58
N ALA A 169 -9.60 -3.63 2.05
CA ALA A 169 -9.48 -4.18 0.71
C ALA A 169 -10.46 -3.47 -0.22
N VAL A 170 -10.00 -3.11 -1.42
CA VAL A 170 -10.77 -2.48 -2.51
C VAL A 170 -10.72 -3.37 -3.73
#